data_AF-A0A098G372-F1
#
_entry.id   AF-A0A098G372-F1
#
_cell.length_a   1.000
_cell.length_b   1.000
_cell.length_c   1.000
_cell.angle_alpha   90.00
_cell.angle_beta   90.00
_cell.angle_gamma   90.00
#
_symmetry.space_group_name_H-M   'P 1'
#
loop_
_entity.id
_entity.type
_entity.pdbx_description
1 polymer ?
#
loop_
_entity_poly.entity_id
_entity_poly.type
_entity_poly.pdbx_seq_one_letter_code
_entity_poly.pdbx_strand_id
1 'polypeptide(L)'
;MSLWQAMSDKNYGVVQELIKKKPTLVNATQERTGSSLLMVALNLKEKPLELIRFIITHKNFDLFYMNPETEETNMAAILSEGRLDILKMAKNHPDFLIKNDKLLYQTVNAQFNMAKRAFENNNRKDPQSAATARNRTKMNSLKEMADYLCDLTIRHAIATDDTTILEQLEKLDVDLTSKLLDGTNPQDLLTEKNSKIDAAKFQSFESLLAEMSSSQSSEVPGRRAETMKEQRRLEESAKALTAIHQQKQTKIMRDAVEKKTQVVAKVNSPHSH
;
A
#
# COMPACT_ATOMS: atom_id res chain seq x y z
N MET A 1 -21.68 34.21 -7.68
CA MET A 1 -20.24 33.93 -7.83
C MET A 1 -20.06 32.50 -8.32
N SER A 2 -19.24 32.28 -9.35
CA SER A 2 -18.96 30.93 -9.88
C SER A 2 -17.86 30.22 -9.08
N LEU A 3 -17.72 28.91 -9.25
CA LEU A 3 -16.65 28.10 -8.64
C LEU A 3 -15.25 28.65 -8.99
N TRP A 4 -15.01 28.89 -10.27
CA TRP A 4 -13.72 29.35 -10.78
C TRP A 4 -13.41 30.80 -10.38
N GLN A 5 -14.43 31.65 -10.28
CA GLN A 5 -14.26 33.00 -9.73
C GLN A 5 -13.83 32.91 -8.25
N ALA A 6 -14.51 32.09 -7.44
CA ALA A 6 -14.16 31.91 -6.03
C ALA A 6 -12.74 31.31 -5.85
N MET A 7 -12.33 30.39 -6.73
CA MET A 7 -10.95 29.87 -6.77
C MET A 7 -9.93 30.96 -7.10
N SER A 8 -10.21 31.77 -8.13
CA SER A 8 -9.35 32.89 -8.54
C SER A 8 -9.19 33.93 -7.43
N ASP A 9 -10.29 34.25 -6.74
CA ASP A 9 -10.33 35.21 -5.63
C ASP A 9 -9.80 34.63 -4.31
N LYS A 10 -9.28 33.39 -4.32
CA LYS A 10 -8.81 32.63 -3.16
C LYS A 10 -9.85 32.49 -2.04
N ASN A 11 -11.14 32.59 -2.39
CA ASN A 11 -12.24 32.45 -1.44
C ASN A 11 -12.65 30.97 -1.30
N TYR A 12 -11.74 30.18 -0.73
CA TYR A 12 -11.90 28.71 -0.65
C TYR A 12 -13.08 28.27 0.22
N GLY A 13 -13.49 29.09 1.19
CA GLY A 13 -14.72 28.84 1.96
C GLY A 13 -15.95 28.84 1.06
N VAL A 14 -16.05 29.80 0.12
CA VAL A 14 -17.17 29.79 -0.84
C VAL A 14 -17.05 28.63 -1.83
N VAL A 15 -15.85 28.22 -2.22
CA VAL A 15 -15.65 27.01 -3.04
C VAL A 15 -16.25 25.79 -2.35
N GLN A 16 -15.96 25.59 -1.06
CA GLN A 16 -16.54 24.49 -0.27
C GLN A 16 -18.07 24.60 -0.19
N GLU A 17 -18.62 25.80 0.07
CA GLU A 17 -20.07 26.00 0.12
C GLU A 17 -20.77 25.71 -1.22
N LEU A 18 -20.13 26.07 -2.35
CA LEU A 18 -20.64 25.75 -3.68
C LEU A 18 -20.66 24.23 -3.91
N ILE A 19 -19.62 23.52 -3.51
CA ILE A 19 -19.57 22.05 -3.61
C ILE A 19 -20.61 21.40 -2.69
N LYS A 20 -20.79 21.88 -1.45
CA LYS A 20 -21.85 21.39 -0.56
C LYS A 20 -23.24 21.53 -1.19
N LYS A 21 -23.52 22.66 -1.86
CA LYS A 21 -24.78 22.90 -2.57
C LYS A 21 -24.93 22.08 -3.85
N LYS A 22 -23.84 21.86 -4.58
CA LYS A 22 -23.80 21.06 -5.82
C LYS A 22 -22.61 20.10 -5.78
N PRO A 23 -22.76 18.89 -5.18
CA PRO A 23 -21.65 17.97 -4.91
C PRO A 23 -20.86 17.50 -6.13
N THR A 24 -21.42 17.58 -7.34
CA THR A 24 -20.71 17.23 -8.59
C THR A 24 -19.61 18.22 -8.94
N LEU A 25 -19.63 19.44 -8.37
CA LEU A 25 -18.60 20.46 -8.60
C LEU A 25 -17.22 20.06 -8.07
N VAL A 26 -17.12 19.05 -7.21
CA VAL A 26 -15.83 18.55 -6.72
C VAL A 26 -14.94 18.02 -7.85
N ASN A 27 -15.54 17.57 -8.96
CA ASN A 27 -14.87 17.11 -10.18
C ASN A 27 -14.90 18.16 -11.30
N ALA A 28 -15.16 19.43 -10.98
CA ALA A 28 -15.15 20.47 -12.00
C ALA A 28 -13.78 20.58 -12.67
N THR A 29 -13.78 20.81 -13.97
CA THR A 29 -12.58 20.98 -14.80
C THR A 29 -12.55 22.38 -15.40
N GLN A 30 -11.35 22.92 -15.61
CA GLN A 30 -11.18 24.17 -16.34
C GLN A 30 -11.36 23.91 -17.84
N GLU A 31 -12.26 24.64 -18.48
CA GLU A 31 -12.58 24.46 -19.90
C GLU A 31 -11.35 24.57 -20.81
N ARG A 32 -10.41 25.49 -20.50
CA ARG A 32 -9.24 25.74 -21.34
C ARG A 32 -8.15 24.67 -21.23
N THR A 33 -7.97 24.06 -20.06
CA THR A 33 -6.80 23.22 -19.77
C THR A 33 -7.14 21.78 -19.42
N GLY A 34 -8.43 21.46 -19.28
CA GLY A 34 -8.89 20.18 -18.75
C GLY A 34 -8.53 19.93 -17.28
N SER A 35 -7.83 20.87 -16.62
CA SER A 35 -7.34 20.66 -15.26
C SER A 35 -8.48 20.56 -14.28
N SER A 36 -8.49 19.51 -13.47
CA SER A 36 -9.46 19.35 -12.40
C SER A 36 -9.29 20.41 -11.32
N LEU A 37 -10.31 20.60 -10.49
CA LEU A 37 -10.26 21.46 -9.32
C LEU A 37 -9.07 21.10 -8.39
N LEU A 38 -8.78 19.81 -8.22
CA LEU A 38 -7.62 19.37 -7.43
C LEU A 38 -6.30 19.79 -8.07
N MET A 39 -6.10 19.53 -9.36
CA MET A 39 -4.87 19.91 -10.07
C MET A 39 -4.62 21.40 -10.00
N VAL A 40 -5.67 22.22 -10.16
CA VAL A 40 -5.59 23.67 -10.00
C VAL A 40 -5.14 24.01 -8.57
N ALA A 41 -5.75 23.41 -7.55
CA ALA A 41 -5.39 23.66 -6.15
C ALA A 41 -3.95 23.22 -5.81
N LEU A 42 -3.45 22.13 -6.38
CA LEU A 42 -2.08 21.63 -6.19
C LEU A 42 -1.03 22.56 -6.80
N ASN A 43 -1.36 23.19 -7.94
CA ASN A 43 -0.48 24.08 -8.69
C ASN A 43 -0.41 25.52 -8.12
N LEU A 44 -1.22 25.85 -7.12
CA LEU A 44 -1.10 27.14 -6.44
C LEU A 44 0.20 27.22 -5.63
N LYS A 45 0.85 28.39 -5.67
CA LYS A 45 2.08 28.67 -4.89
C LYS A 45 1.87 28.40 -3.39
N GLU A 46 0.74 28.87 -2.87
CA GLU A 46 0.26 28.58 -1.52
C GLU A 46 -0.87 27.55 -1.63
N LYS A 47 -0.54 26.30 -1.32
CA LYS A 47 -1.48 25.18 -1.43
C LYS A 47 -2.56 25.29 -0.34
N PRO A 48 -3.85 25.40 -0.70
CA PRO A 48 -4.94 25.51 0.27
C PRO A 48 -5.27 24.13 0.87
N LEU A 49 -4.50 23.69 1.87
CA LEU A 49 -4.56 22.32 2.39
C LEU A 49 -5.96 21.90 2.88
N GLU A 50 -6.72 22.82 3.48
CA GLU A 50 -8.09 22.54 3.92
C GLU A 50 -9.05 22.32 2.74
N LEU A 51 -8.87 23.05 1.64
CA LEU A 51 -9.64 22.82 0.42
C LEU A 51 -9.22 21.50 -0.23
N ILE A 52 -7.91 21.22 -0.32
CA ILE A 52 -7.39 19.96 -0.88
C ILE A 52 -7.92 18.77 -0.08
N ARG A 53 -7.87 18.84 1.26
CA ARG A 53 -8.45 17.82 2.14
C ARG A 53 -9.93 17.64 1.85
N PHE A 54 -10.71 18.74 1.81
CA PHE A 54 -12.14 18.71 1.52
C PHE A 54 -12.46 18.06 0.18
N ILE A 55 -11.68 18.33 -0.87
CA ILE A 55 -11.86 17.73 -2.20
C ILE A 55 -11.55 16.23 -2.17
N ILE A 56 -10.37 15.84 -1.68
CA ILE A 56 -9.88 14.45 -1.74
C ILE A 56 -10.74 13.50 -0.91
N THR A 57 -11.27 13.95 0.24
CA THR A 57 -12.11 13.11 1.10
C THR A 57 -13.58 13.14 0.71
N HIS A 58 -13.96 13.92 -0.31
CA HIS A 58 -15.34 14.00 -0.76
C HIS A 58 -15.75 12.70 -1.47
N LYS A 59 -16.89 12.11 -1.06
CA LYS A 59 -17.37 10.82 -1.59
C LYS A 59 -17.55 10.72 -3.11
N ASN A 60 -17.79 11.85 -3.77
CA ASN A 60 -17.98 11.91 -5.23
C ASN A 60 -16.68 12.25 -5.99
N PHE A 61 -15.57 12.48 -5.29
CA PHE A 61 -14.34 12.90 -5.94
C PHE A 61 -13.76 11.75 -6.77
N ASP A 62 -13.49 12.02 -8.04
CA ASP A 62 -12.82 11.08 -8.93
C ASP A 62 -11.31 11.24 -8.78
N LEU A 63 -10.72 10.41 -7.91
CA LEU A 63 -9.29 10.38 -7.64
C LEU A 63 -8.44 10.04 -8.86
N PHE A 64 -9.05 9.51 -9.92
CA PHE A 64 -8.35 9.06 -11.11
C PHE A 64 -8.90 9.68 -12.39
N TYR A 65 -9.63 10.78 -12.30
CA TYR A 65 -9.94 11.63 -13.43
C TYR A 65 -8.65 11.95 -14.18
N MET A 66 -8.65 11.70 -15.49
CA MET A 66 -7.52 11.95 -16.38
C MET A 66 -7.74 13.28 -17.10
N ASN A 67 -6.79 14.20 -16.95
CA ASN A 67 -6.78 15.42 -17.76
C ASN A 67 -6.54 15.05 -19.23
N PRO A 68 -7.43 15.43 -20.17
CA PRO A 68 -7.29 15.09 -21.58
C PRO A 68 -6.05 15.71 -22.24
N GLU A 69 -5.56 16.85 -21.73
CA GLU A 69 -4.44 17.58 -22.34
C GLU A 69 -3.08 17.04 -21.89
N THR A 70 -2.98 16.56 -20.65
CA THR A 70 -1.69 16.11 -20.07
C THR A 70 -1.60 14.62 -19.87
N GLU A 71 -2.70 13.88 -20.07
CA GLU A 71 -2.86 12.46 -19.73
C GLU A 71 -2.53 12.14 -18.26
N GLU A 72 -2.45 13.16 -17.40
CA GLU A 72 -2.16 13.02 -15.98
C GLU A 72 -3.46 12.81 -15.22
N THR A 73 -3.49 11.85 -14.30
CA THR A 73 -4.62 11.67 -13.39
C THR A 73 -4.50 12.53 -12.14
N ASN A 74 -5.61 12.77 -11.42
CA ASN A 74 -5.58 13.42 -10.11
C ASN A 74 -4.60 12.74 -9.13
N MET A 75 -4.59 11.41 -9.08
CA MET A 75 -3.61 10.65 -8.31
C MET A 75 -2.17 10.89 -8.80
N ALA A 76 -1.93 10.85 -10.12
CA ALA A 76 -0.60 11.11 -10.67
C ALA A 76 -0.08 12.51 -10.33
N ALA A 77 -0.95 13.52 -10.29
CA ALA A 77 -0.61 14.89 -9.86
C ALA A 77 -0.22 14.96 -8.37
N ILE A 78 -0.88 14.19 -7.50
CA ILE A 78 -0.47 14.08 -6.08
C ILE A 78 0.92 13.43 -5.97
N LEU A 79 1.14 12.36 -6.73
CA LEU A 79 2.44 11.65 -6.74
C LEU A 79 3.56 12.54 -7.28
N SER A 80 3.32 13.27 -8.38
CA SER A 80 4.33 14.08 -9.07
C SER A 80 4.84 15.27 -8.25
N GLU A 81 4.01 15.77 -7.34
CA GLU A 81 4.35 16.80 -6.35
C GLU A 81 5.14 16.24 -5.14
N GLY A 82 5.22 14.92 -4.95
CA GLY A 82 5.93 14.32 -3.82
C GLY A 82 5.27 14.62 -2.46
N ARG A 83 3.96 14.81 -2.42
CA ARG A 83 3.23 15.25 -1.21
C ARG A 83 2.60 14.09 -0.46
N LEU A 84 3.41 13.41 0.35
CA LEU A 84 2.96 12.29 1.19
C LEU A 84 1.79 12.67 2.13
N ASP A 85 1.80 13.90 2.65
CA ASP A 85 0.73 14.42 3.50
C ASP A 85 -0.61 14.49 2.78
N ILE A 86 -0.61 14.88 1.49
CA ILE A 86 -1.80 14.91 0.63
C ILE A 86 -2.20 13.49 0.22
N LEU A 87 -1.24 12.64 -0.15
CA LEU A 87 -1.49 11.23 -0.47
C LEU A 87 -2.22 10.50 0.68
N LYS A 88 -1.78 10.73 1.92
CA LYS A 88 -2.40 10.15 3.14
C LYS A 88 -3.87 10.55 3.31
N MET A 89 -4.32 11.66 2.72
CA MET A 89 -5.73 12.06 2.75
C MET A 89 -6.61 11.17 1.85
N ALA A 90 -6.04 10.60 0.79
CA ALA A 90 -6.76 9.76 -0.17
C ALA A 90 -6.84 8.28 0.25
N LYS A 91 -6.20 7.88 1.37
CA LYS A 91 -6.02 6.47 1.76
C LYS A 91 -7.31 5.64 1.90
N ASN A 92 -8.44 6.31 2.13
CA ASN A 92 -9.75 5.66 2.32
C ASN A 92 -10.53 5.51 1.01
N HIS A 93 -10.01 6.00 -0.12
CA HIS A 93 -10.63 5.80 -1.42
C HIS A 93 -10.58 4.29 -1.79
N PRO A 94 -11.66 3.69 -2.32
CA PRO A 94 -11.74 2.25 -2.56
C PRO A 94 -10.59 1.74 -3.47
N ASP A 95 -10.32 2.47 -4.55
CA ASP A 95 -9.27 2.11 -5.51
C ASP A 95 -7.90 2.72 -5.15
N PHE A 96 -7.67 3.14 -3.90
CA PHE A 96 -6.46 3.87 -3.52
C PHE A 96 -5.18 3.06 -3.78
N LEU A 97 -5.15 1.80 -3.38
CA LEU A 97 -3.96 0.94 -3.51
C LEU A 97 -3.84 0.32 -4.90
N ILE A 98 -4.98 -0.03 -5.51
CA ILE A 98 -5.04 -0.81 -6.74
C ILE A 98 -6.12 -0.23 -7.63
N LYS A 99 -5.77 0.07 -8.87
CA LYS A 99 -6.73 0.46 -9.91
C LYS A 99 -6.42 -0.28 -11.20
N ASN A 100 -7.43 -0.93 -11.79
CA ASN A 100 -7.31 -1.69 -13.03
C ASN A 100 -6.11 -2.67 -12.99
N ASP A 101 -6.01 -3.44 -11.90
CA ASP A 101 -4.92 -4.40 -11.63
C ASP A 101 -3.50 -3.81 -11.56
N LYS A 102 -3.37 -2.48 -11.45
CA LYS A 102 -2.09 -1.80 -11.25
C LYS A 102 -1.98 -1.28 -9.83
N LEU A 103 -0.87 -1.63 -9.18
CA LEU A 103 -0.55 -1.14 -7.84
C LEU A 103 -0.15 0.34 -7.93
N LEU A 104 -0.68 1.17 -7.04
CA LEU A 104 -0.24 2.56 -6.91
C LEU A 104 1.27 2.64 -6.56
N TYR A 105 1.77 1.63 -5.81
CA TYR A 105 3.19 1.43 -5.55
C TYR A 105 4.05 1.42 -6.84
N GLN A 106 3.61 0.71 -7.89
CA GLN A 106 4.33 0.66 -9.16
C GLN A 106 4.50 2.05 -9.77
N THR A 107 3.43 2.85 -9.71
CA THR A 107 3.41 4.20 -10.27
C THR A 107 4.37 5.12 -9.53
N VAL A 108 4.34 5.14 -8.19
CA VAL A 108 5.25 5.98 -7.41
C VAL A 108 6.71 5.50 -7.52
N ASN A 109 6.94 4.19 -7.59
CA ASN A 109 8.30 3.64 -7.75
C ASN A 109 8.92 4.03 -9.10
N ALA A 110 8.13 4.04 -10.17
CA ALA A 110 8.57 4.55 -11.47
C ALA A 110 9.00 6.03 -11.38
N GLN A 111 8.18 6.87 -10.74
CA GLN A 111 8.51 8.29 -10.54
C GLN A 111 9.74 8.49 -9.64
N PHE A 112 9.88 7.71 -8.58
CA PHE A 112 11.07 7.70 -7.72
C PHE A 112 12.33 7.41 -8.52
N ASN A 113 12.31 6.37 -9.37
CA ASN A 113 13.44 6.00 -10.22
C ASN A 113 13.81 7.10 -11.23
N MET A 114 12.82 7.79 -11.80
CA MET A 114 13.06 8.96 -12.65
C MET A 114 13.71 10.11 -11.87
N ALA A 115 13.19 10.43 -10.67
CA ALA A 115 13.73 11.48 -9.82
C ALA A 115 15.15 11.16 -9.35
N LYS A 116 15.43 9.90 -9.00
CA LYS A 116 16.76 9.40 -8.62
C LYS A 116 17.77 9.60 -9.76
N ARG A 117 17.44 9.18 -10.99
CA ARG A 117 18.30 9.41 -12.17
C ARG A 117 18.55 10.88 -12.42
N ALA A 118 17.52 11.73 -12.29
CA ALA A 118 17.65 13.18 -12.46
C ALA A 118 18.54 13.82 -11.38
N PHE A 119 18.43 13.35 -10.13
CA PHE A 119 19.31 13.75 -9.04
C PHE A 119 20.76 13.33 -9.30
N GLU A 120 21.01 12.06 -9.62
CA GLU A 120 22.36 11.54 -9.88
C GLU A 120 23.06 12.28 -11.02
N ASN A 121 22.33 12.54 -12.13
CA ASN A 121 22.87 13.27 -13.27
C ASN A 121 23.23 14.72 -12.92
N ASN A 122 22.38 15.43 -12.18
CA ASN A 122 22.65 16.80 -11.78
C ASN A 122 23.75 16.88 -10.71
N ASN A 123 23.75 15.94 -9.76
CA ASN A 123 24.75 15.88 -8.69
C ASN A 123 26.15 15.60 -9.24
N ARG A 124 26.30 14.87 -10.36
CA ARG A 124 27.58 14.70 -11.05
C ARG A 124 28.06 15.98 -11.75
N LYS A 125 27.14 16.80 -12.25
CA LYS A 125 27.45 18.03 -13.00
C LYS A 125 27.72 19.21 -12.07
N ASP A 126 26.84 19.43 -11.10
CA ASP A 126 26.92 20.49 -10.10
C ASP A 126 26.16 20.08 -8.82
N PRO A 127 26.88 19.56 -7.80
CA PRO A 127 26.29 19.15 -6.53
C PRO A 127 25.58 20.28 -5.76
N GLN A 128 25.96 21.54 -5.97
CA GLN A 128 25.49 22.69 -5.18
C GLN A 128 24.41 23.51 -5.89
N SER A 129 24.06 23.16 -7.14
CA SER A 129 22.99 23.84 -7.86
C SER A 129 21.63 23.72 -7.16
N ALA A 130 20.81 24.76 -7.32
CA ALA A 130 19.42 24.74 -6.89
C ALA A 130 18.62 23.58 -7.51
N ALA A 131 18.99 23.16 -8.74
CA ALA A 131 18.39 22.02 -9.42
C ALA A 131 18.73 20.68 -8.72
N THR A 132 19.97 20.49 -8.29
CA THR A 132 20.39 19.31 -7.51
C THR A 132 19.68 19.26 -6.17
N ALA A 133 19.59 20.39 -5.46
CA ALA A 133 18.86 20.49 -4.20
C ALA A 133 17.38 20.12 -4.37
N ARG A 134 16.71 20.70 -5.38
CA ARG A 134 15.30 20.40 -5.69
C ARG A 134 15.08 18.92 -6.05
N ASN A 135 15.94 18.33 -6.88
CA ASN A 135 15.82 16.92 -7.26
C ASN A 135 16.07 15.99 -6.08
N ARG A 136 17.00 16.33 -5.17
CA ARG A 136 17.21 15.58 -3.92
C ARG A 136 15.95 15.57 -3.06
N THR A 137 15.34 16.74 -2.84
CA THR A 137 14.09 16.84 -2.08
C THR A 137 13.00 15.99 -2.72
N LYS A 138 12.78 16.12 -4.03
CA LYS A 138 11.77 15.34 -4.75
C LYS A 138 12.03 13.83 -4.68
N MET A 139 13.28 13.40 -4.85
CA MET A 139 13.67 11.99 -4.73
C MET A 139 13.37 11.44 -3.33
N ASN A 140 13.73 12.16 -2.28
CA ASN A 140 13.47 11.74 -0.90
C ASN A 140 11.97 11.63 -0.61
N SER A 141 11.19 12.64 -1.01
CA SER A 141 9.75 12.62 -0.79
C SER A 141 9.06 11.49 -1.57
N LEU A 142 9.48 11.22 -2.81
CA LEU A 142 8.96 10.08 -3.57
C LEU A 142 9.37 8.74 -2.96
N LYS A 143 10.58 8.64 -2.38
CA LYS A 143 11.00 7.45 -1.65
C LYS A 143 10.10 7.20 -0.44
N GLU A 144 9.84 8.21 0.38
CA GLU A 144 8.95 8.10 1.54
C GLU A 144 7.52 7.69 1.13
N MET A 145 7.04 8.19 -0.01
CA MET A 145 5.75 7.77 -0.56
C MET A 145 5.76 6.33 -1.06
N ALA A 146 6.83 5.89 -1.72
CA ALA A 146 6.98 4.52 -2.17
C ALA A 146 7.03 3.55 -0.99
N ASP A 147 7.82 3.86 0.04
CA ASP A 147 7.91 3.06 1.27
C ASP A 147 6.52 2.97 1.95
N TYR A 148 5.81 4.10 2.07
CA TYR A 148 4.45 4.13 2.64
C TYR A 148 3.44 3.30 1.85
N LEU A 149 3.45 3.41 0.52
CA LEU A 149 2.54 2.65 -0.34
C LEU A 149 2.87 1.16 -0.36
N CYS A 150 4.16 0.80 -0.32
CA CYS A 150 4.60 -0.58 -0.20
C CYS A 150 4.07 -1.21 1.09
N ASP A 151 4.30 -0.55 2.24
CA ASP A 151 3.82 -0.99 3.55
C ASP A 151 2.30 -1.21 3.57
N LEU A 152 1.53 -0.23 3.08
CA LEU A 152 0.08 -0.35 2.99
C LEU A 152 -0.37 -1.49 2.06
N THR A 153 0.32 -1.68 0.94
CA THR A 153 -0.02 -2.70 -0.05
C THR A 153 0.22 -4.10 0.52
N ILE A 154 1.35 -4.33 1.21
CA ILE A 154 1.63 -5.59 1.92
C ILE A 154 0.56 -5.87 2.97
N ARG A 155 0.24 -4.88 3.82
CA ARG A 155 -0.80 -5.03 4.84
C ARG A 155 -2.16 -5.34 4.24
N HIS A 156 -2.50 -4.69 3.12
CA HIS A 156 -3.76 -4.93 2.43
C HIS A 156 -3.82 -6.36 1.91
N ALA A 157 -2.80 -6.80 1.18
CA ALA A 157 -2.74 -8.15 0.63
C ALA A 157 -2.84 -9.24 1.71
N ILE A 158 -2.15 -9.06 2.84
CA ILE A 158 -2.26 -9.96 4.00
C ILE A 158 -3.66 -9.90 4.62
N ALA A 159 -4.24 -8.71 4.75
CA ALA A 159 -5.57 -8.54 5.34
C ALA A 159 -6.70 -9.10 4.47
N THR A 160 -6.52 -9.16 3.16
CA THR A 160 -7.49 -9.68 2.19
C THR A 160 -7.19 -11.09 1.68
N ASP A 161 -6.08 -11.69 2.12
CA ASP A 161 -5.60 -13.00 1.63
C ASP A 161 -5.46 -13.03 0.09
N ASP A 162 -4.92 -11.95 -0.48
CA ASP A 162 -4.73 -11.81 -1.92
C ASP A 162 -3.23 -11.98 -2.27
N THR A 163 -2.89 -13.22 -2.62
CA THR A 163 -1.52 -13.59 -3.01
C THR A 163 -1.09 -12.95 -4.32
N THR A 164 -2.02 -12.56 -5.19
CA THR A 164 -1.68 -11.97 -6.50
C THR A 164 -1.00 -10.61 -6.34
N ILE A 165 -1.39 -9.85 -5.31
CA ILE A 165 -0.74 -8.57 -4.97
C ILE A 165 0.71 -8.79 -4.51
N LEU A 166 0.95 -9.85 -3.75
CA LEU A 166 2.27 -10.16 -3.19
C LEU A 166 3.21 -10.66 -4.29
N GLU A 167 2.72 -11.52 -5.19
CA GLU A 167 3.43 -11.91 -6.41
C GLU A 167 3.76 -10.69 -7.30
N GLN A 168 2.85 -9.71 -7.40
CA GLN A 168 3.12 -8.47 -8.12
C GLN A 168 4.21 -7.63 -7.44
N LEU A 169 4.25 -7.57 -6.11
CA LEU A 169 5.29 -6.86 -5.37
C LEU A 169 6.64 -7.58 -5.51
N GLU A 170 6.67 -8.91 -5.43
CA GLU A 170 7.89 -9.71 -5.66
C GLU A 170 8.47 -9.47 -7.06
N LYS A 171 7.62 -9.45 -8.11
CA LYS A 171 8.03 -9.12 -9.48
C LYS A 171 8.60 -7.69 -9.64
N LEU A 172 8.42 -6.83 -8.64
CA LEU A 172 9.00 -5.49 -8.57
C LEU A 172 10.23 -5.44 -7.65
N ASP A 173 10.81 -6.59 -7.34
CA ASP A 173 11.96 -6.78 -6.46
C ASP A 173 11.73 -6.24 -5.02
N VAL A 174 10.48 -6.29 -4.54
CA VAL A 174 10.17 -5.92 -3.15
C VAL A 174 10.54 -7.06 -2.21
N ASP A 175 11.35 -6.76 -1.20
CA ASP A 175 11.65 -7.69 -0.12
C ASP A 175 10.46 -7.80 0.85
N LEU A 176 9.69 -8.89 0.71
CA LEU A 176 8.55 -9.21 1.55
C LEU A 176 8.94 -9.76 2.94
N THR A 177 10.22 -9.98 3.20
CA THR A 177 10.74 -10.46 4.49
C THR A 177 11.22 -9.31 5.40
N SER A 178 11.47 -8.14 4.80
CA SER A 178 11.87 -6.94 5.51
C SER A 178 10.77 -6.44 6.45
N LYS A 179 11.19 -5.84 7.56
CA LYS A 179 10.28 -5.21 8.51
C LYS A 179 9.52 -4.06 7.83
N LEU A 180 8.24 -3.98 8.18
CA LEU A 180 7.35 -2.88 7.85
C LEU A 180 7.81 -1.57 8.51
N LEU A 181 7.20 -0.45 8.11
CA LEU A 181 7.61 0.88 8.57
C LEU A 181 7.50 1.08 10.10
N ASP A 182 6.63 0.32 10.77
CA ASP A 182 6.48 0.32 12.22
C ASP A 182 7.37 -0.73 12.92
N GLY A 183 8.21 -1.45 12.17
CA GLY A 183 9.07 -2.51 12.66
C GLY A 183 8.43 -3.89 12.74
N THR A 184 7.15 -4.02 12.38
CA THR A 184 6.42 -5.31 12.36
C THR A 184 6.97 -6.23 11.27
N ASN A 185 7.13 -7.52 11.56
CA ASN A 185 7.45 -8.49 10.52
C ASN A 185 6.16 -8.84 9.74
N PRO A 186 6.15 -8.81 8.39
CA PRO A 186 5.01 -9.28 7.60
C PRO A 186 4.50 -10.67 8.01
N GLN A 187 5.39 -11.56 8.44
CA GLN A 187 5.01 -12.89 8.94
C GLN A 187 4.16 -12.83 10.23
N ASP A 188 4.41 -11.87 11.12
CA ASP A 188 3.66 -11.74 12.38
C ASP A 188 2.19 -11.39 12.10
N LEU A 189 1.94 -10.58 11.06
CA LEU A 189 0.58 -10.18 10.63
C LEU A 189 -0.26 -11.38 10.16
N LEU A 190 0.38 -12.44 9.67
CA LEU A 190 -0.28 -13.68 9.30
C LEU A 190 -0.76 -14.48 10.51
N THR A 191 -0.08 -14.32 11.66
CA THR A 191 -0.33 -15.12 12.85
C THR A 191 -1.37 -14.48 13.77
N GLU A 192 -1.42 -13.15 13.84
CA GLU A 192 -2.37 -12.41 14.68
C GLU A 192 -3.82 -12.50 14.19
N LYS A 193 -4.06 -12.64 12.89
CA LYS A 193 -5.43 -12.63 12.31
C LYS A 193 -6.09 -14.00 12.17
N ASN A 194 -5.45 -15.08 12.61
CA ASN A 194 -5.66 -16.37 11.94
C ASN A 194 -6.20 -17.52 12.80
N SER A 195 -7.41 -17.35 13.31
CA SER A 195 -8.27 -18.47 13.75
C SER A 195 -9.27 -18.92 12.69
N LYS A 196 -9.25 -18.33 11.48
CA LYS A 196 -10.29 -18.54 10.44
C LYS A 196 -9.82 -18.51 8.97
N ILE A 197 -8.53 -18.46 8.64
CA ILE A 197 -8.11 -18.52 7.22
C ILE A 197 -8.03 -19.98 6.76
N ASP A 198 -8.44 -20.18 5.51
CA ASP A 198 -8.45 -21.45 4.80
C ASP A 198 -7.01 -21.95 4.63
N ALA A 199 -6.69 -23.07 5.30
CA ALA A 199 -5.32 -23.56 5.49
C ALA A 199 -4.56 -23.85 4.17
N ALA A 200 -5.27 -24.03 3.05
CA ALA A 200 -4.69 -24.29 1.74
C ALA A 200 -4.05 -23.04 1.08
N LYS A 201 -4.61 -21.84 1.28
CA LYS A 201 -4.04 -20.58 0.78
C LYS A 201 -2.93 -20.04 1.67
N PHE A 202 -3.00 -20.38 2.95
CA PHE A 202 -1.96 -20.10 3.94
C PHE A 202 -0.63 -20.78 3.59
N GLN A 203 -0.69 -22.02 3.09
CA GLN A 203 0.50 -22.75 2.63
C GLN A 203 1.16 -22.09 1.41
N SER A 204 0.40 -21.56 0.46
CA SER A 204 1.02 -20.86 -0.69
C SER A 204 1.78 -19.60 -0.29
N PHE A 205 1.32 -18.88 0.75
CA PHE A 205 2.04 -17.70 1.22
C PHE A 205 3.32 -18.05 2.01
N GLU A 206 3.25 -19.02 2.92
CA GLU A 206 4.45 -19.51 3.63
C GLU A 206 5.48 -20.10 2.66
N SER A 207 5.01 -20.85 1.65
CA SER A 207 5.88 -21.39 0.60
C SER A 207 6.57 -20.28 -0.20
N LEU A 208 5.86 -19.22 -0.58
CA LEU A 208 6.44 -18.11 -1.35
C LEU A 208 7.49 -17.33 -0.53
N LEU A 209 7.19 -17.03 0.74
CA LEU A 209 8.18 -16.39 1.64
C LEU A 209 9.41 -17.27 1.90
N ALA A 210 9.21 -18.59 2.04
CA ALA A 210 10.30 -19.54 2.23
C ALA A 210 11.16 -19.70 0.97
N GLU A 211 10.53 -19.75 -0.21
CA GLU A 211 11.22 -19.82 -1.51
C GLU A 211 12.07 -18.57 -1.74
N MET A 212 11.53 -17.38 -1.48
CA MET A 212 12.28 -16.12 -1.55
C MET A 212 13.47 -16.06 -0.59
N SER A 213 13.26 -16.50 0.66
CA SER A 213 14.33 -16.57 1.67
C SER A 213 15.44 -17.55 1.28
N SER A 214 15.09 -18.64 0.60
CA SER A 214 16.06 -19.63 0.11
C SER A 214 16.82 -19.16 -1.13
N SER A 215 16.19 -18.35 -1.98
CA SER A 215 16.75 -17.86 -3.25
C SER A 215 17.78 -16.73 -3.06
N GLN A 216 17.76 -16.01 -1.94
CA GLN A 216 18.78 -15.03 -1.58
C GLN A 216 20.10 -15.66 -1.07
N SER A 217 20.20 -17.00 -1.03
CA SER A 217 21.35 -17.73 -0.47
C SER A 217 22.45 -18.09 -1.48
N SER A 218 22.30 -17.77 -2.77
CA SER A 218 23.36 -18.01 -3.76
C SER A 218 24.29 -16.82 -3.95
N GLU A 219 25.54 -17.02 -3.50
CA GLU A 219 26.80 -16.36 -3.89
C GLU A 219 27.21 -15.03 -3.24
N VAL A 220 27.74 -15.07 -2.01
CA VAL A 220 28.98 -14.33 -1.66
C VAL A 220 29.80 -15.13 -0.60
N PRO A 221 31.00 -15.63 -0.91
CA PRO A 221 31.86 -16.28 0.08
C PRO A 221 32.60 -15.24 0.93
N GLY A 222 32.16 -15.06 2.19
CA GLY A 222 32.89 -14.19 3.13
C GLY A 222 32.32 -14.01 4.55
N ARG A 223 31.05 -14.32 4.81
CA ARG A 223 30.41 -14.11 6.14
C ARG A 223 29.89 -15.39 6.79
N ARG A 224 30.70 -16.46 6.80
CA ARG A 224 30.23 -17.82 7.11
C ARG A 224 29.78 -18.06 8.57
N ALA A 225 30.21 -17.25 9.55
CA ALA A 225 29.89 -17.49 10.96
C ALA A 225 28.57 -16.85 11.42
N GLU A 226 28.32 -15.59 11.06
CA GLU A 226 27.07 -14.88 11.41
C GLU A 226 25.90 -15.39 10.59
N THR A 227 26.12 -15.68 9.31
CA THR A 227 25.09 -16.24 8.42
C THR A 227 24.66 -17.64 8.87
N MET A 228 25.57 -18.49 9.33
CA MET A 228 25.18 -19.80 9.88
C MET A 228 24.44 -19.72 11.21
N LYS A 229 24.70 -18.70 12.04
CA LYS A 229 23.98 -18.50 13.30
C LYS A 229 22.55 -18.02 13.04
N GLU A 230 22.37 -17.11 12.10
CA GLU A 230 21.04 -16.65 11.69
C GLU A 230 20.27 -17.74 10.94
N GLN A 231 20.95 -18.50 10.07
CA GLN A 231 20.35 -19.63 9.34
C GLN A 231 19.92 -20.75 10.28
N ARG A 232 20.73 -21.10 11.30
CA ARG A 232 20.29 -22.03 12.35
C ARG A 232 19.10 -21.51 13.13
N ARG A 233 19.07 -20.22 13.44
CA ARG A 233 17.95 -19.60 14.16
C ARG A 233 16.67 -19.61 13.33
N LEU A 234 16.77 -19.38 12.03
CA LEU A 234 15.65 -19.47 11.08
C LEU A 234 15.18 -20.93 10.91
N GLU A 235 16.10 -21.89 10.80
CA GLU A 235 15.75 -23.32 10.74
C GLU A 235 15.10 -23.82 12.03
N GLU A 236 15.60 -23.40 13.20
CA GLU A 236 15.02 -23.72 14.50
C GLU A 236 13.63 -23.10 14.65
N SER A 237 13.45 -21.85 14.19
CA SER A 237 12.16 -21.17 14.16
C SER A 237 11.18 -21.87 13.22
N ALA A 238 11.61 -22.27 12.02
CA ALA A 238 10.79 -23.02 11.07
C ALA A 238 10.38 -24.40 11.61
N LYS A 239 11.30 -25.12 12.27
CA LYS A 239 11.00 -26.38 12.96
C LYS A 239 10.03 -26.20 14.12
N ALA A 240 10.20 -25.15 14.93
CA ALA A 240 9.27 -24.82 16.01
C ALA A 240 7.87 -24.48 15.46
N LEU A 241 7.80 -23.73 14.36
CA LEU A 241 6.55 -23.40 13.67
C LEU A 241 5.86 -24.63 13.10
N THR A 242 6.63 -25.57 12.54
CA THR A 242 6.11 -26.85 12.02
C THR A 242 5.54 -27.70 13.15
N ALA A 243 6.23 -27.75 14.30
CA ALA A 243 5.78 -28.48 15.48
C ALA A 243 4.50 -27.86 16.08
N ILE A 244 4.43 -26.52 16.15
CA ILE A 244 3.23 -25.79 16.60
C ILE A 244 2.06 -26.03 15.64
N HIS A 245 2.32 -26.03 14.33
CA HIS A 245 1.30 -26.32 13.31
C HIS A 245 0.75 -27.74 13.44
N GLN A 246 1.64 -28.74 13.59
CA GLN A 246 1.25 -30.14 13.81
C GLN A 246 0.45 -30.31 15.11
N GLN A 247 0.86 -29.64 16.19
CA GLN A 247 0.16 -29.68 17.48
C GLN A 247 -1.24 -29.03 17.40
N LYS A 248 -1.37 -27.92 16.65
CA LYS A 248 -2.68 -27.29 16.40
C LYS A 248 -3.59 -28.15 15.53
N GLN A 249 -3.06 -28.79 14.49
CA GLN A 249 -3.83 -29.73 13.65
C GLN A 249 -4.33 -30.94 14.46
N THR A 250 -3.49 -31.51 15.33
CA THR A 250 -3.92 -32.62 16.20
C THR A 250 -5.00 -32.20 17.19
N LYS A 251 -4.93 -30.98 17.71
CA LYS A 251 -5.98 -30.44 18.60
C LYS A 251 -7.31 -30.25 17.86
N ILE A 252 -7.29 -29.65 16.67
CA ILE A 252 -8.49 -29.47 15.83
C ILE A 252 -9.13 -30.82 15.47
N MET A 253 -8.33 -31.82 15.12
CA MET A 253 -8.84 -33.16 14.84
C MET A 253 -9.44 -33.83 16.09
N ARG A 254 -8.81 -33.68 17.26
CA ARG A 254 -9.34 -34.22 18.53
C ARG A 254 -10.68 -33.57 18.88
N ASP A 255 -10.77 -32.25 18.79
CA ASP A 255 -12.00 -31.49 19.08
C ASP A 255 -13.12 -31.86 18.08
N ALA A 256 -12.79 -32.09 16.81
CA ALA A 256 -13.74 -32.54 15.79
C ALA A 256 -14.25 -33.96 16.04
N VAL A 257 -13.39 -34.86 16.55
CA VAL A 257 -13.78 -36.22 16.93
C VAL A 257 -14.69 -36.19 18.15
N GLU A 258 -14.35 -35.46 19.23
CA GLU A 258 -15.20 -35.32 20.41
C GLU A 258 -16.58 -34.74 20.06
N LYS A 259 -16.62 -33.75 19.19
CA LYS A 259 -17.87 -33.14 18.73
C LYS A 259 -18.73 -34.13 17.93
N LYS A 260 -18.13 -34.98 17.10
CA LYS A 260 -18.85 -36.08 16.42
C LYS A 260 -19.39 -37.10 17.41
N THR A 261 -18.62 -37.48 18.42
CA THR A 261 -19.05 -38.44 19.45
C THR A 261 -20.22 -37.90 20.27
N GLN A 262 -20.23 -36.61 20.61
CA GLN A 262 -21.34 -35.95 21.30
C GLN A 262 -22.61 -35.85 20.45
N VAL A 263 -22.48 -35.63 19.13
CA VAL A 263 -23.62 -35.60 18.21
C VAL A 263 -24.26 -37.00 18.08
N VAL A 264 -23.44 -38.05 17.99
CA VAL A 264 -23.94 -39.44 17.94
C VAL A 264 -24.63 -39.84 19.25
N ALA A 265 -24.13 -39.40 20.40
CA ALA A 265 -24.77 -39.63 21.70
C ALA A 265 -26.13 -38.90 21.84
N LYS A 266 -26.27 -37.71 21.25
CA LYS A 266 -27.53 -36.94 21.27
C LYS A 266 -28.62 -37.51 20.37
N VAL A 267 -28.24 -38.12 19.24
CA VAL A 267 -29.19 -38.72 18.29
C VAL A 267 -29.75 -40.06 18.81
N ASN A 268 -29.01 -40.76 19.66
CA ASN A 268 -29.43 -42.04 20.25
C ASN A 268 -30.12 -41.91 21.62
N SER A 269 -30.47 -40.71 22.07
CA SER A 269 -31.20 -40.51 23.33
C SER A 269 -32.71 -40.65 23.09
N PRO A 270 -33.38 -41.69 23.61
CA PRO A 270 -34.81 -41.90 23.37
C PRO A 270 -35.63 -40.79 24.03
N HIS A 271 -36.55 -40.17 23.28
CA HIS A 271 -37.55 -39.27 23.85
C HIS A 271 -38.56 -40.09 24.67
N SER A 272 -38.43 -40.04 25.99
CA SER A 272 -39.46 -40.48 26.92
C SER A 272 -40.53 -39.39 27.01
N HIS A 273 -41.75 -39.73 26.60
CA HIS A 273 -42.99 -39.00 26.90
C HIS A 273 -43.33 -39.08 28.38
#